data_AF-C1F744-F1
#
_entry.id   AF-C1F744-F1
#
_cell.length_a   1.000
_cell.length_b   1.000
_cell.length_c   1.000
_cell.angle_alpha   90.00
_cell.angle_beta   90.00
_cell.angle_gamma   90.00
#
_symmetry.space_group_name_H-M   'P 1'
#
loop_
_entity.id
_entity.type
_entity.pdbx_description
1 polymer ?
#
loop_
_entity_poly.entity_id
_entity_poly.type
_entity_poly.pdbx_seq_one_letter_code
_entity_poly.pdbx_strand_id
1 'polypeptide(L)'
;MTHLDNHNEQALRSVSMSDQNTDVIQGTLDMLILKTLSLQPLHGFGIARRVEQVTQGVFKVNPGSLLTALQRLERSGWLESEWRQTENSRRAKFYRLTRAGKKQLEIETADWTRRSSAIARLLREGA
;
A
#
# COMPACT_ATOMS: atom_id res chain seq x y z
N MET A 1 32.61 -32.95 36.59
CA MET A 1 33.76 -32.48 35.80
C MET A 1 33.51 -32.89 34.35
N THR A 2 32.64 -32.17 33.64
CA THR A 2 32.97 -31.32 32.45
C THR A 2 33.47 -32.16 31.27
N HIS A 3 32.72 -32.35 30.19
CA HIS A 3 32.57 -31.41 29.06
C HIS A 3 31.40 -31.92 28.18
N LEU A 4 30.21 -31.31 28.15
CA LEU A 4 29.79 -30.18 27.28
C LEU A 4 30.15 -30.34 25.80
N ASP A 5 29.11 -30.68 25.04
CA ASP A 5 28.60 -30.03 23.83
C ASP A 5 29.56 -29.76 22.67
N ASN A 6 29.42 -30.55 21.60
CA ASN A 6 29.86 -30.16 20.27
C ASN A 6 28.92 -30.66 19.17
N HIS A 7 27.68 -30.16 19.16
CA HIS A 7 26.82 -30.18 17.96
C HIS A 7 26.23 -28.78 17.71
N ASN A 8 27.01 -27.74 18.04
CA ASN A 8 26.72 -26.34 17.76
C ASN A 8 27.33 -25.90 16.41
N GLU A 9 26.85 -26.48 15.30
CA GLU A 9 27.31 -26.05 13.96
C GLU A 9 26.18 -25.84 12.93
N GLN A 10 24.90 -25.98 13.31
CA GLN A 10 23.80 -25.83 12.34
C GLN A 10 22.71 -24.81 12.71
N ALA A 11 22.83 -24.09 13.83
CA ALA A 11 21.76 -23.19 14.30
C ALA A 11 21.93 -21.70 13.93
N LEU A 12 22.94 -21.29 13.15
CA LEU A 12 23.28 -19.86 13.00
C LEU A 12 23.41 -19.32 11.57
N ARG A 13 22.86 -19.99 10.54
CA ARG A 13 22.86 -19.46 9.17
C ARG A 13 21.54 -19.69 8.45
N SER A 14 20.56 -18.82 8.72
CA SER A 14 19.63 -18.26 7.72
C SER A 14 18.46 -17.53 8.39
N VAL A 15 18.74 -16.47 9.16
CA VAL A 15 17.76 -15.37 9.19
C VAL A 15 17.93 -14.65 7.86
N SER A 16 17.14 -15.07 6.86
CA SER A 16 17.07 -14.42 5.56
C SER A 16 16.60 -12.97 5.76
N MET A 17 17.54 -12.02 5.72
CA MET A 17 17.22 -10.61 5.49
C MET A 17 16.73 -10.47 4.05
N SER A 18 15.43 -10.70 3.80
CA SER A 18 14.62 -9.99 2.81
C SER A 18 13.25 -10.64 2.60
N ASP A 19 12.42 -10.64 3.64
CA ASP A 19 10.96 -10.59 3.46
C ASP A 19 10.40 -9.57 4.45
N GLN A 20 10.95 -8.35 4.42
CA GLN A 20 10.31 -7.19 5.02
C GLN A 20 9.15 -6.77 4.11
N ASN A 21 8.16 -7.65 3.96
CA ASN A 21 6.92 -7.34 3.29
C ASN A 21 6.18 -6.37 4.21
N THR A 22 6.36 -5.07 3.98
CA THR A 22 5.61 -4.04 4.71
C THR A 22 4.19 -4.08 4.18
N ASP A 23 3.38 -4.99 4.73
CA ASP A 23 1.97 -5.07 4.41
C ASP A 23 1.36 -3.70 4.68
N VAL A 24 0.77 -3.13 3.63
CA VAL A 24 0.21 -1.78 3.69
C VAL A 24 -0.94 -1.79 4.70
N ILE A 25 -0.80 -1.02 5.79
CA ILE A 25 -1.87 -0.81 6.76
C ILE A 25 -3.10 -0.30 6.01
N GLN A 26 -4.28 -0.84 6.32
CA GLN A 26 -5.52 -0.59 5.58
C GLN A 26 -5.81 0.90 5.30
N GLY A 27 -5.60 1.79 6.28
CA GLY A 27 -5.80 3.24 6.12
C GLY A 27 -4.76 3.89 5.19
N THR A 28 -3.52 3.42 5.23
CA THR A 28 -2.47 3.87 4.31
C THR A 28 -2.77 3.42 2.88
N LEU A 29 -3.27 2.19 2.69
CA LEU A 29 -3.61 1.66 1.37
C LEU A 29 -4.71 2.47 0.71
N ASP A 30 -5.74 2.85 1.45
CA ASP A 30 -6.85 3.67 0.95
C ASP A 30 -6.35 5.02 0.42
N MET A 31 -5.53 5.73 1.22
CA MET A 31 -4.92 6.99 0.79
C MET A 31 -4.04 6.82 -0.45
N LEU A 32 -3.25 5.74 -0.54
CA LEU A 32 -2.42 5.45 -1.72
C LEU A 32 -3.24 5.17 -2.98
N ILE A 33 -4.37 4.46 -2.86
CA ILE A 33 -5.30 4.21 -3.96
C ILE A 33 -5.94 5.52 -4.42
N LEU A 34 -6.48 6.32 -3.49
CA LEU A 34 -7.09 7.62 -3.79
C LEU A 34 -6.07 8.54 -4.48
N LYS A 35 -4.84 8.62 -3.97
CA LYS A 35 -3.78 9.43 -4.58
C LYS A 35 -3.43 8.93 -5.98
N THR A 36 -3.34 7.62 -6.18
CA THR A 36 -3.03 7.00 -7.48
C THR A 36 -4.08 7.34 -8.53
N LEU A 37 -5.36 7.27 -8.16
CA LEU A 37 -6.49 7.57 -9.05
C LEU A 37 -6.76 9.07 -9.24
N SER A 38 -6.04 9.95 -8.52
CA SER A 38 -6.20 11.40 -8.65
C SER A 38 -5.61 11.94 -9.94
N LEU A 39 -4.68 11.20 -10.53
CA LEU A 39 -4.02 11.54 -11.79
C LEU A 39 -4.87 11.10 -12.98
N GLN A 40 -5.38 9.87 -12.95
CA GLN A 40 -6.19 9.30 -14.02
C GLN A 40 -6.93 8.04 -13.55
N PRO A 41 -8.02 7.64 -14.25
CA PRO A 41 -8.66 6.34 -14.03
C PRO A 41 -7.71 5.17 -14.32
N LEU A 42 -7.74 4.13 -13.49
CA LEU A 42 -6.91 2.93 -13.66
C LEU A 42 -7.68 1.66 -13.27
N HIS A 43 -7.38 0.56 -13.95
CA HIS A 43 -7.76 -0.78 -13.50
C HIS A 43 -6.93 -1.24 -12.29
N GLY A 44 -7.45 -2.23 -11.54
CA GLY A 44 -6.83 -2.70 -10.28
C GLY A 44 -5.34 -3.05 -10.39
N PHE A 45 -4.93 -3.78 -11.43
CA PHE A 45 -3.52 -4.10 -11.64
C PHE A 45 -2.65 -2.86 -11.82
N GLY A 46 -3.14 -1.87 -12.59
CA GLY A 46 -2.45 -0.60 -12.78
C GLY A 46 -2.30 0.21 -11.49
N ILE A 47 -3.27 0.12 -10.58
CA ILE A 47 -3.20 0.75 -9.26
C ILE A 47 -2.06 0.13 -8.44
N ALA A 48 -2.05 -1.20 -8.29
CA ALA A 48 -0.99 -1.91 -7.56
C ALA A 48 0.41 -1.58 -8.12
N ARG A 49 0.56 -1.69 -9.44
CA ARG A 49 1.81 -1.37 -10.14
C ARG A 49 2.27 0.06 -9.91
N ARG A 50 1.36 1.03 -9.96
CA ARG A 50 1.68 2.44 -9.77
C ARG A 50 2.12 2.72 -8.33
N VAL A 51 1.46 2.13 -7.34
CA VAL A 51 1.86 2.23 -5.93
C VAL A 51 3.26 1.67 -5.73
N GLU A 52 3.53 0.46 -6.21
CA GLU A 52 4.86 -0.15 -6.11
C GLU A 52 5.94 0.69 -6.79
N GLN A 53 5.68 1.20 -7.99
CA GLN A 53 6.63 2.04 -8.74
C GLN A 53 6.95 3.34 -8.01
N VAL A 54 5.94 4.06 -7.52
CA VAL A 54 6.13 5.37 -6.86
C VAL A 54 6.82 5.19 -5.51
N THR A 55 6.56 4.09 -4.82
CA THR A 55 7.12 3.79 -3.51
C THR A 55 8.44 3.03 -3.59
N GLN A 56 9.00 2.85 -4.80
CA GLN A 56 10.25 2.12 -5.05
C GLN A 56 10.27 0.72 -4.44
N GLY A 57 9.12 0.05 -4.45
CA GLY A 57 8.95 -1.30 -3.91
C GLY A 57 8.84 -1.39 -2.39
N VAL A 58 8.85 -0.27 -1.66
CA VAL A 58 8.63 -0.25 -0.20
C VAL A 58 7.24 -0.77 0.14
N PHE A 59 6.23 -0.38 -0.63
CA PHE A 59 4.87 -0.88 -0.48
C PHE A 59 4.51 -1.80 -1.64
N LYS A 60 4.44 -3.09 -1.34
CA LYS A 60 3.88 -4.12 -2.23
C LYS A 60 2.40 -4.26 -1.95
N VAL A 61 1.59 -4.27 -3.01
CA VAL A 61 0.14 -4.30 -2.86
C VAL A 61 -0.37 -5.72 -3.07
N ASN A 62 -0.76 -6.39 -1.98
CA ASN A 62 -1.41 -7.69 -2.08
C ASN A 62 -2.74 -7.58 -2.84
N PRO A 63 -3.01 -8.45 -3.84
CA PRO A 63 -4.26 -8.42 -4.61
C PRO A 63 -5.55 -8.51 -3.78
N GLY A 64 -5.55 -9.33 -2.72
CA GLY A 64 -6.71 -9.49 -1.83
C GLY A 64 -7.01 -8.23 -1.03
N SER A 65 -5.96 -7.60 -0.48
CA SER A 65 -6.07 -6.33 0.23
C SER A 65 -6.54 -5.21 -0.69
N LEU A 66 -6.03 -5.16 -1.93
CA LEU A 66 -6.45 -4.19 -2.92
C LEU A 66 -7.94 -4.35 -3.29
N LEU A 67 -8.40 -5.58 -3.53
CA LEU A 67 -9.79 -5.83 -3.87
C LEU A 67 -10.73 -5.38 -2.74
N THR A 68 -10.38 -5.72 -1.50
CA THR A 68 -11.14 -5.34 -0.30
C THR A 68 -11.18 -3.82 -0.12
N ALA A 69 -10.04 -3.15 -0.35
CA ALA A 69 -9.96 -1.69 -0.31
C ALA A 69 -10.82 -1.05 -1.40
N LEU A 70 -10.71 -1.49 -2.66
CA LEU A 70 -11.52 -0.97 -3.76
C LEU A 70 -13.02 -1.10 -3.49
N GLN A 71 -13.48 -2.26 -3.02
CA GLN A 71 -14.88 -2.47 -2.63
C GLN A 71 -15.33 -1.54 -1.50
N ARG A 72 -14.47 -1.28 -0.51
CA ARG A 72 -14.78 -0.33 0.57
C ARG A 72 -14.88 1.09 0.02
N LEU A 73 -13.92 1.53 -0.79
CA LEU A 73 -13.87 2.90 -1.34
C LEU A 73 -15.03 3.16 -2.31
N GLU A 74 -15.48 2.16 -3.07
CA GLU A 74 -16.71 2.23 -3.87
C GLU A 74 -17.96 2.36 -2.97
N ARG A 75 -18.07 1.55 -1.91
CA ARG A 75 -19.20 1.63 -0.96
C ARG A 75 -19.27 2.98 -0.23
N SER A 76 -18.12 3.60 0.04
CA SER A 76 -18.03 4.96 0.60
C SER A 76 -18.37 6.06 -0.41
N GLY A 77 -18.60 5.73 -1.68
CA GLY A 77 -18.85 6.71 -2.75
C GLY A 77 -17.62 7.53 -3.14
N TRP A 78 -16.41 7.11 -2.74
CA TRP A 78 -15.17 7.81 -3.07
C TRP A 78 -14.62 7.40 -4.44
N LEU A 79 -14.97 6.20 -4.89
CA LEU A 79 -14.67 5.71 -6.22
C LEU A 79 -15.95 5.38 -7.00
N GLU A 80 -15.88 5.58 -8.30
CA GLU A 80 -16.81 5.00 -9.27
C GLU A 80 -16.02 4.04 -10.17
N SER A 81 -16.73 3.08 -10.75
CA SER A 81 -16.11 2.09 -11.62
C SER A 81 -16.90 1.81 -12.88
N GLU A 82 -16.18 1.36 -13.89
CA GLU A 82 -16.73 1.02 -15.19
C GLU A 82 -15.91 -0.10 -15.81
N TRP A 83 -16.60 -0.99 -16.52
CA TRP A 83 -15.94 -2.06 -17.26
C TRP A 83 -15.57 -1.56 -18.65
N ARG A 84 -14.27 -1.51 -18.95
CA ARG A 84 -13.76 -1.14 -20.28
C ARG A 84 -13.04 -2.32 -20.92
N GLN A 85 -12.99 -2.34 -22.26
CA GLN A 85 -12.05 -3.20 -22.98
C GLN A 85 -10.63 -2.64 -22.81
N THR A 86 -9.68 -3.52 -22.57
CA THR A 86 -8.25 -3.22 -22.62
C THR A 86 -7.73 -3.44 -24.04
N GLU A 87 -6.52 -2.98 -24.34
CA GLU A 87 -5.85 -3.17 -25.63
C GLU A 87 -5.79 -4.64 -26.08
N ASN A 88 -5.71 -5.56 -25.11
CA ASN A 88 -5.69 -7.01 -25.37
C ASN A 88 -7.09 -7.62 -25.51
N SER A 89 -8.12 -6.82 -25.80
CA SER A 89 -9.54 -7.23 -25.93
C SER A 89 -10.13 -7.93 -24.69
N ARG A 90 -9.48 -7.79 -23.52
CA ARG A 90 -10.00 -8.28 -22.24
C ARG A 90 -10.83 -7.20 -21.56
N ARG A 91 -11.88 -7.56 -20.83
CA ARG A 91 -12.59 -6.59 -19.99
C ARG A 91 -11.87 -6.43 -18.66
N ALA A 92 -11.61 -5.19 -18.27
CA ALA A 92 -11.10 -4.85 -16.95
C ALA A 92 -11.99 -3.80 -16.30
N LYS A 93 -12.16 -3.90 -14.98
CA LYS A 93 -12.86 -2.89 -14.18
C LYS A 93 -11.89 -1.73 -13.91
N PHE A 94 -12.18 -0.58 -14.47
CA PHE A 94 -11.48 0.68 -14.23
C PHE A 94 -12.16 1.44 -13.10
N TYR A 95 -11.35 2.11 -12.29
CA TYR A 95 -11.80 2.92 -11.18
C TYR A 95 -11.42 4.38 -11.42
N ARG A 96 -12.26 5.30 -10.99
CA ARG A 96 -11.99 6.74 -10.99
C ARG A 96 -12.42 7.39 -9.69
N LEU A 97 -11.73 8.45 -9.30
CA LEU A 97 -12.13 9.27 -8.17
C LEU A 97 -13.44 10.01 -8.45
N THR A 98 -14.33 9.99 -7.47
CA THR A 98 -15.49 10.89 -7.44
C THR A 98 -15.09 12.25 -6.87
N ARG A 99 -16.02 13.22 -6.87
CA ARG A 99 -15.82 14.49 -6.18
C ARG A 99 -15.64 14.29 -4.66
N ALA A 100 -16.42 13.38 -4.06
CA ALA A 100 -16.29 13.04 -2.65
C ALA A 100 -14.94 12.38 -2.35
N GLY A 101 -14.47 11.49 -3.23
CA GLY A 101 -13.15 10.87 -3.08
C GLY A 101 -12.00 11.87 -3.16
N LYS A 102 -12.09 12.89 -4.03
CA LYS A 102 -11.08 13.96 -4.10
C LYS A 102 -11.00 14.74 -2.78
N LYS A 103 -12.17 15.10 -2.22
CA LYS A 103 -12.23 15.78 -0.91
C LYS A 103 -11.69 14.89 0.21
N GLN A 104 -11.98 13.59 0.18
CA GLN A 104 -11.42 12.66 1.16
C GLN A 104 -9.90 12.57 1.06
N LEU A 105 -9.34 12.52 -0.16
CA LEU A 105 -7.90 12.51 -0.36
C LEU A 105 -7.23 13.74 0.27
N GLU A 106 -7.82 14.93 0.15
CA GLU A 106 -7.31 16.15 0.78
C GLU A 106 -7.28 16.02 2.31
N ILE A 107 -8.35 15.50 2.92
CA ILE A 107 -8.46 15.28 4.36
C ILE A 107 -7.40 14.27 4.84
N GLU A 108 -7.33 13.10 4.22
CA GLU A 108 -6.38 12.04 4.58
C GLU A 108 -4.92 12.52 4.42
N THR A 109 -4.64 13.29 3.37
CA THR A 109 -3.30 13.84 3.13
C THR A 109 -2.91 14.82 4.25
N ALA A 110 -3.81 15.75 4.61
CA ALA A 110 -3.55 16.70 5.69
C ALA A 110 -3.32 16.00 7.03
N ASP A 111 -4.17 15.02 7.37
CA ASP A 111 -4.06 14.26 8.61
C ASP A 111 -2.80 13.38 8.66
N TRP A 112 -2.43 12.77 7.54
CA TRP A 112 -1.19 12.00 7.43
C TRP A 112 0.05 12.89 7.56
N THR A 113 0.10 14.02 6.86
CA THR A 113 1.22 14.96 6.95
C THR A 113 1.38 15.48 8.38
N ARG A 114 0.29 15.83 9.05
CA ARG A 114 0.33 16.27 10.45
C ARG A 114 0.91 15.19 11.35
N ARG A 115 0.37 13.96 11.31
CA ARG A 115 0.81 12.83 12.16
C ARG A 115 2.24 12.40 11.89
N SER A 116 2.60 12.22 10.62
CA SER A 116 3.97 11.83 10.23
C SER A 116 5.00 12.89 10.61
N SER A 117 4.66 14.18 10.51
CA SER A 117 5.55 15.25 10.95
C SER A 117 5.79 15.24 12.46
N ALA A 118 4.79 14.89 13.26
CA ALA A 118 4.91 14.80 14.72
C ALA A 118 5.82 13.63 15.12
N ILE A 119 5.59 12.46 14.52
CA ILE A 119 6.45 11.27 14.72
C ILE A 119 7.89 11.58 14.29
N ALA A 120 8.07 12.18 13.12
CA ALA A 120 9.40 12.51 12.61
C ALA A 120 10.14 13.52 13.50
N ARG A 121 9.44 14.44 14.17
CA ARG A 121 10.06 15.34 15.17
C ARG A 121 10.51 14.56 16.40
N LEU A 122 9.64 13.72 16.96
CA LEU A 122 9.96 12.89 18.12
C LEU A 122 11.19 11.99 17.86
N LEU A 123 11.25 11.36 16.69
CA LEU A 123 12.38 10.50 16.31
C LEU A 123 13.71 11.24 16.12
N ARG A 124 13.69 12.57 15.96
CA ARG A 124 14.90 13.42 15.90
C ARG A 124 15.26 14.04 17.24
N GLU A 125 14.39 13.92 18.24
CA GLU A 125 14.60 14.49 19.56
C GLU A 125 15.57 13.58 20.32
N GLY A 126 16.80 14.05 20.59
CA GLY A 126 17.85 13.29 21.26
C GLY A 126 18.90 12.62 20.36
N ALA A 127 18.92 12.95 19.06
CA ALA A 127 20.04 12.66 18.15
C ALA A 127 21.07 13.80 18.15
#